data_AF-A0A383C7R1-F1
#
_entry.id   AF-A0A383C7R1-F1
#
_cell.length_a   1.000
_cell.length_b   1.000
_cell.length_c   1.000
_cell.angle_alpha   90.00
_cell.angle_beta   90.00
_cell.angle_gamma   90.00
#
_symmetry.space_group_name_H-M   'P 1'
#
loop_
_entity.id
_entity.type
_entity.pdbx_description
1 polymer ?
#
loop_
_entity_poly.entity_id
_entity_poly.type
_entity_poly.pdbx_seq_one_letter_code
_entity_poly.pdbx_strand_id
1 'polypeptide(L)'
;MNETNELPVPLPEEEESSLVGARLEESHEWVINTYRKHQKVLTATWLDMVLGEGRRDKTYIPPIMLDTNPIKHRQSIQEQVFPAPRIIHEDLLMTDHMKIMLEANCGMGKTTFLKYYQERL
;
A
#
# COMPACT_ATOMS: atom_id res chain seq x y z
N MET A 1 40.87 13.12 29.56
CA MET A 1 39.78 13.96 30.07
C MET A 1 39.56 15.08 29.06
N ASN A 2 38.76 14.83 28.02
CA ASN A 2 38.30 15.86 27.09
C ASN A 2 36.83 16.06 27.40
N GLU A 3 36.50 17.17 28.06
CA GLU A 3 35.11 17.53 28.36
C GLU A 3 34.49 18.12 27.09
N THR A 4 33.59 17.35 26.49
CA THR A 4 32.82 17.72 25.31
C THR A 4 31.81 18.80 25.71
N ASN A 5 32.00 20.03 25.24
CA ASN A 5 30.99 21.09 25.33
C ASN A 5 29.85 20.77 24.35
N GLU A 6 28.89 19.96 24.79
CA GLU A 6 27.61 19.79 24.12
C GLU A 6 26.71 20.98 24.46
N LEU A 7 26.69 21.97 23.57
CA LEU A 7 25.64 22.99 23.56
C LEU A 7 24.29 22.29 23.30
N PRO A 8 23.24 22.53 24.09
CA PRO A 8 21.94 21.95 23.83
C PRO A 8 21.40 22.54 22.53
N VAL A 9 21.21 21.67 21.52
CA VAL A 9 20.42 22.03 20.33
C VAL A 9 19.02 22.37 20.83
N PRO A 10 18.50 23.59 20.59
CA PRO A 10 17.12 23.88 20.96
C PRO A 10 16.22 22.90 20.20
N LEU A 11 15.49 22.08 20.94
CA LEU A 11 14.33 21.37 20.41
C LEU A 11 13.41 22.45 19.85
N PRO A 12 12.87 22.31 18.62
CA PRO A 12 11.89 23.25 18.12
C PRO A 12 10.80 23.31 19.17
N GLU A 13 10.57 24.49 19.75
CA GLU A 13 9.36 24.75 20.51
C GLU A 13 8.21 24.30 19.59
N GLU A 14 7.23 23.59 20.16
CA GLU A 14 5.99 23.30 19.46
C GLU A 14 5.35 24.65 19.12
N GLU A 15 5.78 25.24 18.01
CA GLU A 15 5.22 26.43 17.41
C GLU A 15 3.74 26.13 17.30
N GLU A 16 2.95 26.88 18.08
CA GLU A 16 1.50 26.85 18.08
C GLU A 16 1.03 26.68 16.65
N SER A 17 0.65 25.44 16.32
CA SER A 17 0.12 25.08 15.02
C SER A 17 -0.98 26.08 14.74
N SER A 18 -0.73 27.01 13.84
CA SER A 18 -1.70 28.00 13.39
C SER A 18 -2.97 27.21 13.05
N LEU A 19 -3.99 27.34 13.91
CA LEU A 19 -5.29 26.68 13.80
C LEU A 19 -6.08 27.33 12.64
N VAL A 20 -5.50 27.30 11.44
CA VAL A 20 -6.25 27.42 10.21
C VAL A 20 -7.00 26.10 10.12
N GLY A 21 -8.29 26.12 10.48
CA GLY A 21 -9.14 24.94 10.43
C GLY A 21 -9.04 24.33 9.04
N ALA A 22 -8.26 23.25 8.92
CA ALA A 22 -8.01 22.59 7.66
C ALA A 22 -9.37 22.19 7.12
N ARG A 23 -9.77 22.79 5.99
CA ARG A 23 -10.95 22.32 5.28
C ARG A 23 -10.74 20.83 5.05
N LEU A 24 -11.79 20.02 5.15
CA LEU A 24 -11.68 18.57 4.89
C LEU A 24 -11.01 18.30 3.52
N GLU A 25 -11.20 19.21 2.56
CA GLU A 25 -10.57 19.23 1.23
C GLU A 25 -9.05 19.58 1.21
N GLU A 26 -8.42 19.87 2.33
CA GLU A 26 -6.99 20.21 2.45
C GLU A 26 -6.22 19.21 3.31
N SER A 27 -6.90 18.22 3.88
CA SER A 27 -6.26 17.14 4.62
C SER A 27 -5.43 16.24 3.68
N HIS A 28 -4.28 15.78 4.16
CA HIS A 28 -3.39 14.88 3.42
C HIS A 28 -4.12 13.61 2.93
N GLU A 29 -4.99 13.04 3.77
CA GLU A 29 -5.80 11.88 3.42
C GLU A 29 -6.79 12.18 2.28
N TRP A 30 -7.43 13.35 2.31
CA TRP A 30 -8.34 13.76 1.25
C TRP A 30 -7.61 13.97 -0.08
N VAL A 31 -6.42 14.59 -0.06
CA VAL A 31 -5.59 14.78 -1.26
C VAL A 31 -5.20 13.43 -1.86
N ILE A 32 -4.72 12.49 -1.04
CA ILE A 32 -4.37 11.13 -1.47
C ILE A 32 -5.58 10.41 -2.06
N ASN A 33 -6.72 10.44 -1.38
CA ASN A 33 -7.92 9.75 -1.81
C ASN A 33 -8.47 10.34 -3.12
N THR A 34 -8.45 11.66 -3.26
CA THR A 34 -8.88 12.36 -4.47
C THR A 34 -7.94 12.05 -5.64
N TYR A 35 -6.63 12.07 -5.42
CA TYR A 35 -5.65 11.67 -6.42
C TYR A 35 -5.87 10.21 -6.87
N ARG A 36 -5.99 9.27 -5.93
CA ARG A 36 -6.26 7.85 -6.22
C ARG A 36 -7.57 7.66 -7.00
N LYS A 37 -8.60 8.43 -6.69
CA LYS A 37 -9.89 8.42 -7.41
C LYS A 37 -9.71 8.85 -8.87
N HIS A 38 -8.99 9.94 -9.12
CA HIS A 38 -8.70 10.40 -10.49
C HIS A 38 -7.85 9.39 -11.26
N GLN A 39 -6.79 8.86 -10.63
CA GLN A 39 -5.95 7.83 -11.25
C GLN A 39 -6.77 6.59 -11.64
N LYS A 40 -7.68 6.13 -10.78
CA LYS A 40 -8.54 4.99 -11.08
C LYS A 40 -9.38 5.21 -12.36
N VAL A 41 -9.93 6.41 -12.54
CA VAL A 41 -10.71 6.74 -13.75
C VAL A 41 -9.82 6.72 -14.98
N LEU A 42 -8.66 7.40 -14.92
CA LEU A 42 -7.70 7.44 -16.03
C LEU A 42 -7.23 6.05 -16.43
N THR A 43 -6.85 5.22 -15.45
CA THR A 43 -6.40 3.85 -15.71
C THR A 43 -7.52 2.98 -16.26
N ALA A 44 -8.76 3.12 -15.77
CA ALA A 44 -9.90 2.38 -16.31
C ALA A 44 -10.18 2.75 -17.77
N THR A 45 -10.22 4.05 -18.10
CA THR A 45 -10.41 4.52 -19.48
C THR A 45 -9.28 4.05 -20.39
N TRP A 46 -8.03 4.12 -19.93
CA TRP A 46 -6.89 3.59 -20.67
C TRP A 46 -6.99 2.08 -20.92
N LEU A 47 -7.38 1.30 -19.90
CA LEU A 47 -7.62 -0.13 -20.04
C LEU A 47 -8.74 -0.44 -21.03
N ASP A 48 -9.83 0.32 -21.01
CA ASP A 48 -10.95 0.15 -21.95
C ASP A 48 -10.51 0.44 -23.39
N MET A 49 -9.67 1.46 -23.61
CA MET A 49 -9.09 1.74 -24.92
C MET A 49 -8.14 0.64 -25.40
N VAL A 50 -7.25 0.15 -24.54
CA VAL A 50 -6.22 -0.84 -24.90
C VAL A 50 -6.82 -2.22 -25.12
N LEU A 51 -7.80 -2.62 -24.30
CA LEU A 51 -8.41 -3.95 -24.34
C LEU A 51 -9.58 -4.05 -25.34
N GLY A 52 -10.03 -2.92 -25.90
CA GLY A 52 -11.10 -2.87 -26.90
C GLY A 52 -12.51 -3.09 -26.35
N GLU A 53 -13.51 -2.92 -27.22
CA GLU A 53 -14.93 -3.11 -26.92
C GLU A 53 -15.37 -4.55 -27.26
N GLY A 54 -15.94 -5.28 -26.29
CA GLY A 54 -16.46 -6.63 -26.50
C GLY A 54 -16.89 -7.34 -25.23
N ARG A 55 -17.60 -8.46 -25.36
CA ARG A 55 -17.83 -9.39 -24.25
C ARG A 55 -16.48 -9.93 -23.82
N ARG A 56 -15.93 -9.36 -22.76
CA ARG A 56 -14.77 -9.94 -22.07
C ARG A 56 -15.21 -11.31 -21.57
N ASP A 57 -14.61 -12.36 -22.09
CA ASP A 57 -14.62 -13.63 -21.37
C ASP A 57 -14.14 -13.28 -19.97
N LYS A 58 -14.99 -13.55 -18.97
CA LYS A 58 -14.69 -13.27 -17.56
C LYS A 58 -13.61 -14.26 -17.10
N THR A 59 -12.45 -14.18 -17.72
CA THR A 59 -11.25 -14.89 -17.33
C THR A 59 -10.79 -14.23 -16.05
N TYR A 60 -10.67 -15.07 -15.03
CA TYR A 60 -10.17 -14.63 -13.74
C TYR A 60 -8.73 -14.12 -13.93
N ILE A 61 -8.50 -12.85 -13.60
CA ILE A 61 -7.16 -12.26 -13.60
C ILE A 61 -6.61 -12.39 -12.18
N PRO A 62 -5.51 -13.14 -11.97
CA PRO A 62 -4.90 -13.26 -10.66
C PRO A 62 -4.42 -11.89 -10.13
N PRO A 63 -4.80 -11.50 -8.91
CA PRO A 63 -4.31 -10.28 -8.27
C PRO A 63 -2.82 -10.42 -7.93
N ILE A 64 -2.12 -9.28 -7.93
CA ILE A 64 -0.75 -9.18 -7.43
C ILE A 64 -0.80 -9.11 -5.91
N MET A 65 -0.07 -9.98 -5.23
CA MET A 65 0.06 -9.96 -3.78
C MET A 65 1.26 -9.16 -3.34
N LEU A 66 1.06 -8.38 -2.27
CA LEU A 66 2.07 -7.52 -1.69
C LEU A 66 2.31 -7.97 -0.24
N ASP A 67 3.57 -8.13 0.12
CA ASP A 67 4.00 -8.37 1.48
C ASP A 67 3.94 -7.07 2.28
N THR A 68 3.00 -7.01 3.23
CA THR A 68 2.82 -5.88 4.15
C THR A 68 3.75 -5.96 5.36
N ASN A 69 4.50 -7.05 5.52
CA ASN A 69 5.48 -7.23 6.58
C ASN A 69 6.91 -7.34 6.02
N PRO A 70 7.51 -6.24 5.51
CA PRO A 70 8.86 -6.27 4.98
C PRO A 70 9.97 -6.44 6.05
N ILE A 71 9.63 -6.83 7.29
CA ILE A 71 10.52 -6.82 8.48
C ILE A 71 11.61 -7.92 8.44
N LYS A 72 11.74 -8.69 7.35
CA LYS A 72 12.80 -9.71 7.27
C LYS A 72 14.22 -9.13 7.14
N HIS A 73 14.38 -7.84 6.83
CA HIS A 73 15.70 -7.19 6.76
C HIS A 73 15.71 -5.80 7.44
N ARG A 74 16.90 -5.36 7.86
CA ARG A 74 17.17 -4.05 8.46
C ARG A 74 16.76 -2.96 7.47
N GLN A 75 15.58 -2.36 7.68
CA GLN A 75 15.05 -1.31 6.83
C GLN A 75 15.76 0.02 7.11
N SER A 76 15.98 0.80 6.05
CA SER A 76 16.39 2.19 6.19
C SER A 76 15.29 3.01 6.89
N ILE A 77 15.65 4.13 7.52
CA ILE A 77 14.65 5.07 8.11
C ILE A 77 13.63 5.50 7.04
N GLN A 78 14.08 5.68 5.80
CA GLN A 78 13.19 6.03 4.70
C GLN A 78 12.15 4.94 4.39
N GLU A 79 12.52 3.66 4.41
CA GLU A 79 11.57 2.54 4.22
C GLU A 79 10.65 2.35 5.42
N GLN A 80 11.08 2.72 6.63
CA GLN A 80 10.22 2.70 7.81
C GLN A 80 9.11 3.77 7.73
N VAL A 81 9.44 4.95 7.19
CA VAL A 81 8.49 6.05 6.99
C VAL A 81 7.66 5.85 5.71
N PHE A 82 8.26 5.27 4.67
CA PHE A 82 7.63 4.99 3.38
C PHE A 82 7.77 3.50 3.05
N PRO A 83 6.91 2.64 3.63
CA PRO A 83 6.97 1.21 3.37
C PRO A 83 6.74 0.94 1.89
N ALA A 84 7.72 0.35 1.23
CA ALA A 84 7.62 -0.18 -0.13
C ALA A 84 7.23 -1.66 -0.03
N PRO A 85 5.97 -2.03 -0.30
CA PRO A 85 5.53 -3.42 -0.19
C PRO A 85 6.26 -4.26 -1.24
N ARG A 86 6.78 -5.42 -0.84
CA ARG A 86 7.43 -6.36 -1.75
C ARG A 86 6.36 -7.17 -2.50
N ILE A 87 6.55 -7.39 -3.80
CA ILE A 87 5.69 -8.31 -4.56
C ILE A 87 6.03 -9.76 -4.19
N ILE A 88 5.01 -10.55 -3.83
CA ILE A 88 5.14 -11.98 -3.53
C ILE A 88 4.98 -12.76 -4.83
N HIS A 89 5.99 -13.57 -5.15
CA HIS A 89 5.96 -14.49 -6.30
C HIS A 89 5.96 -15.96 -5.85
N GLU A 90 6.23 -16.20 -4.58
CA GLU A 90 6.28 -17.50 -3.97
C GLU A 90 4.88 -18.10 -3.80
N ASP A 91 4.81 -19.43 -3.87
CA ASP A 91 3.59 -20.16 -3.55
C ASP A 91 3.31 -20.03 -2.05
N LEU A 92 2.14 -19.49 -1.72
CA LEU A 92 1.68 -19.30 -0.35
C LEU A 92 1.67 -20.60 0.47
N LEU A 93 1.45 -21.75 -0.16
CA LEU A 93 1.27 -23.04 0.52
C LEU A 93 2.57 -23.76 0.85
N MET A 94 3.69 -23.35 0.26
CA MET A 94 5.02 -23.92 0.55
C MET A 94 5.60 -23.37 1.87
N THR A 95 4.81 -22.63 2.65
CA THR A 95 5.23 -22.04 3.91
C THR A 95 4.78 -22.93 5.07
N ASP A 96 5.58 -23.95 5.39
CA ASP A 96 5.23 -25.05 6.31
C ASP A 96 4.73 -24.63 7.71
N HIS A 97 4.98 -23.39 8.15
CA HIS A 97 4.69 -22.95 9.53
C HIS A 97 4.11 -21.54 9.68
N MET A 98 3.58 -20.90 8.63
CA MET A 98 3.19 -19.50 8.69
C MET A 98 1.69 -19.29 8.41
N LYS A 99 0.97 -18.73 9.39
CA LYS A 99 -0.41 -18.26 9.18
C LYS A 99 -0.36 -17.00 8.30
N ILE A 100 -0.93 -17.09 7.10
CA ILE A 100 -1.01 -15.96 6.17
C ILE A 100 -2.31 -15.19 6.42
N MET A 101 -2.22 -13.87 6.50
CA MET A 101 -3.37 -12.98 6.60
C MET A 101 -3.51 -12.20 5.28
N LEU A 102 -4.63 -12.40 4.58
CA LEU A 102 -4.94 -11.67 3.35
C LEU A 102 -5.74 -10.41 3.67
N GLU A 103 -5.11 -9.25 3.54
CA GLU A 103 -5.74 -7.96 3.73
C GLU A 103 -6.12 -7.33 2.38
N ALA A 104 -7.39 -6.98 2.22
CA ALA A 104 -7.88 -6.19 1.09
C ALA A 104 -9.24 -5.57 1.44
N ASN A 105 -9.68 -4.55 0.71
CA ASN A 105 -11.01 -3.97 0.90
C ASN A 105 -12.14 -4.94 0.49
N CYS A 106 -13.37 -4.60 0.88
CA CYS A 106 -14.56 -5.32 0.44
C CYS A 106 -14.69 -5.26 -1.10
N GLY A 107 -15.13 -6.37 -1.71
CA GLY A 107 -15.30 -6.45 -3.17
C GLY A 107 -14.02 -6.63 -3.99
N MET A 108 -12.83 -6.64 -3.38
CA MET A 108 -11.55 -6.83 -4.10
C MET A 108 -11.27 -8.30 -4.50
N GLY A 109 -12.22 -9.21 -4.31
CA GLY A 109 -12.09 -10.59 -4.81
C GLY A 109 -11.25 -11.53 -3.95
N LYS A 110 -11.05 -11.25 -2.64
CA LYS A 110 -10.32 -12.14 -1.71
C LYS A 110 -10.82 -13.59 -1.76
N THR A 111 -12.13 -13.79 -1.66
CA THR A 111 -12.75 -15.12 -1.71
C THR A 111 -12.57 -15.78 -3.06
N THR A 112 -12.72 -15.01 -4.15
CA THR A 112 -12.52 -15.50 -5.51
C THR A 112 -11.07 -15.94 -5.74
N PHE A 113 -10.10 -15.18 -5.20
CA PHE A 113 -8.69 -15.52 -5.22
C PHE A 113 -8.41 -16.82 -4.50
N LEU A 114 -8.86 -16.96 -3.25
CA LEU A 114 -8.66 -18.19 -2.49
C LEU A 114 -9.27 -19.42 -3.19
N LYS A 115 -10.47 -19.28 -3.77
CA LYS A 115 -11.13 -20.36 -4.50
C LYS A 115 -10.34 -20.76 -5.76
N TYR A 116 -9.93 -19.77 -6.55
CA TYR A 116 -9.11 -20.02 -7.74
C TYR A 116 -7.74 -20.64 -7.39
N TYR A 117 -7.14 -20.19 -6.29
CA TYR A 117 -5.88 -20.74 -5.79
C TYR A 117 -6.02 -22.19 -5.34
N GLN A 118 -7.11 -22.52 -4.64
CA GLN A 118 -7.43 -23.88 -4.23
C GLN A 118 -7.70 -24.82 -5.42
N GLU A 119 -8.39 -24.35 -6.47
CA GLU A 119 -8.71 -25.14 -7.66
C GLU A 119 -7.51 -25.42 -8.56
N ARG A 120 -6.40 -24.68 -8.39
CA ARG A 120 -5.16 -24.87 -9.16
C ARG A 120 -4.14 -25.79 -8.48
N LEU A 121 -4.48 -26.31 -7.29
CA LEU A 121 -3.77 -27.40 -6.63
C LEU A 121 -4.23 -28.75 -7.17
#